data_AF-A0A7C1ZNX5-F1
#
_entry.id   AF-A0A7C1ZNX5-F1
#
_cell.length_a   1.000
_cell.length_b   1.000
_cell.length_c   1.000
_cell.angle_alpha   90.00
_cell.angle_beta   90.00
_cell.angle_gamma   90.00
#
_symmetry.space_group_name_H-M   'P 1'
#
loop_
_entity.id
_entity.type
_entity.pdbx_description
1 polymer ?
#
loop_
_entity_poly.entity_id
_entity_poly.type
_entity_poly.pdbx_seq_one_letter_code
_entity_poly.pdbx_strand_id
1 'polypeptide(L)'
;MLLAIHPVRLPVFEGPLDLLLQLIEREELDVTAVSLAQVTGQYLATIEEMGRRGLPDLTAFLVVAARLVLIKSRVLLPGYRAAGDESEDVAADLVRRLEVYRRFKEAARELERREAEGLRAYVRVNPPRTAVTWFDLEGVALEGLLAAAQEALD
;
A
#
# COMPACT_ATOMS: atom_id res chain seq x y z
N MET A 1 2.49 26.62 33.36
CA MET A 1 1.43 26.67 32.34
C MET A 1 1.92 25.97 31.09
N LEU A 2 1.67 24.66 30.98
CA LEU A 2 1.93 23.91 29.75
C LEU A 2 0.81 24.28 28.76
N LEU A 3 1.17 24.91 27.65
CA LEU A 3 0.27 25.14 26.52
C LEU A 3 -0.16 23.77 26.00
N ALA A 4 -1.40 23.39 26.30
CA ALA A 4 -2.06 22.27 25.64
C ALA A 4 -2.23 22.64 24.17
N ILE A 5 -1.28 22.20 23.34
CA ILE A 5 -1.42 22.19 21.90
C ILE A 5 -2.60 21.26 21.63
N HIS A 6 -3.75 21.80 21.28
CA HIS A 6 -4.89 20.99 20.87
C HIS A 6 -4.49 20.38 19.53
N PRO A 7 -4.24 19.06 19.42
CA PRO A 7 -3.91 18.48 18.14
C PRO A 7 -5.19 18.51 17.32
N VAL A 8 -5.32 19.52 16.46
CA VAL A 8 -6.31 19.49 15.39
C VAL A 8 -5.85 18.40 14.44
N ARG A 9 -6.20 17.15 14.78
CA ARG A 9 -5.93 15.98 13.95
C ARG A 9 -6.87 16.04 12.76
N LEU A 10 -6.44 16.71 11.71
CA LEU A 10 -6.86 16.27 10.38
C LEU A 10 -6.27 14.86 10.20
N PRO A 11 -7.00 13.92 9.59
CA PRO A 11 -6.36 12.71 9.08
C PRO A 11 -5.22 13.19 8.16
N VAL A 12 -3.99 12.78 8.46
CA VAL A 12 -2.87 13.03 7.56
C VAL A 12 -3.08 12.07 6.41
N PHE A 13 -3.77 12.52 5.37
CA PHE A 13 -3.99 11.73 4.18
C PHE A 13 -2.68 11.64 3.39
N GLU A 14 -2.38 10.46 2.86
CA GLU A 14 -1.24 10.26 1.96
C GLU A 14 -1.60 10.66 0.52
N GLY A 15 -2.23 11.84 0.37
CA GLY A 15 -2.63 12.41 -0.92
C GLY A 15 -4.10 12.21 -1.31
N PRO A 16 -4.45 12.58 -2.55
CA PRO A 16 -5.85 12.70 -2.98
C PRO A 16 -6.58 11.38 -3.19
N LEU A 17 -5.85 10.31 -3.58
CA LEU A 17 -6.43 8.97 -3.74
C LEU A 17 -6.79 8.37 -2.38
N ASP A 18 -5.95 8.59 -1.36
CA ASP A 18 -6.21 8.13 0.00
C ASP A 18 -7.46 8.80 0.58
N LEU A 19 -7.56 10.12 0.44
CA LEU A 19 -8.75 10.86 0.85
C LEU A 19 -10.01 10.31 0.16
N LEU A 20 -9.96 10.07 -1.15
CA LEU A 20 -11.11 9.51 -1.86
C LEU A 20 -11.50 8.13 -1.35
N LEU A 21 -10.53 7.24 -1.14
CA LEU A 21 -10.79 5.92 -0.61
C LEU A 21 -11.43 5.98 0.78
N GLN A 22 -10.91 6.83 1.66
CA GLN A 22 -11.50 7.02 3.00
C GLN A 22 -12.94 7.54 2.94
N LEU A 23 -13.25 8.47 2.02
CA LEU A 23 -14.61 8.98 1.84
C LEU A 23 -15.55 7.89 1.31
N ILE A 24 -15.10 7.10 0.33
CA ILE A 24 -15.88 5.98 -0.24
C ILE A 24 -16.13 4.90 0.81
N GLU A 25 -15.10 4.51 1.56
CA GLU A 25 -15.19 3.53 2.64
C GLU A 25 -16.13 4.01 3.76
N ARG A 26 -16.08 5.29 4.14
CA ARG A 26 -16.94 5.88 5.17
C ARG A 26 -18.43 5.84 4.81
N GLU A 27 -18.76 5.95 3.53
CA GLU A 27 -20.13 5.87 3.03
C GLU A 27 -20.55 4.42 2.70
N GLU A 28 -19.71 3.43 3.02
CA GLU A 28 -19.95 2.01 2.73
C GLU A 28 -20.21 1.72 1.24
N LEU A 29 -19.52 2.44 0.35
CA LEU A 29 -19.69 2.34 -1.10
C LEU A 29 -18.59 1.51 -1.77
N ASP A 30 -18.93 0.88 -2.90
CA ASP A 30 -17.94 0.29 -3.81
C ASP A 30 -17.21 1.37 -4.62
N VAL A 31 -16.01 1.07 -5.12
CA VAL A 31 -15.25 2.01 -5.98
C VAL A 31 -15.84 2.01 -7.39
N THR A 32 -16.79 2.92 -7.64
CA THR A 32 -17.47 3.07 -8.94
C THR A 32 -17.59 4.53 -9.36
N ALA A 33 -17.92 4.80 -10.63
CA ALA A 33 -18.18 6.15 -11.13
C ALA A 33 -19.33 6.85 -10.37
N VAL A 34 -20.36 6.08 -9.99
CA VAL A 34 -21.50 6.60 -9.22
C VAL A 34 -21.06 6.99 -7.82
N SER A 35 -20.29 6.13 -7.14
CA SER A 35 -19.76 6.42 -5.81
C SER A 35 -18.84 7.64 -5.81
N LEU A 36 -17.98 7.78 -6.83
CA LEU A 36 -17.14 8.95 -7.02
C LEU A 36 -17.99 10.23 -7.12
N ALA A 37 -19.05 10.22 -7.92
CA ALA A 37 -19.97 11.36 -8.04
C ALA A 37 -20.69 11.70 -6.73
N GLN A 38 -21.01 10.70 -5.91
CA GLN A 38 -21.63 10.88 -4.59
C GLN A 38 -20.67 11.57 -3.61
N VAL A 39 -19.42 11.08 -3.51
CA VAL A 39 -18.43 11.62 -2.57
C VAL A 39 -17.77 12.94 -3.01
N THR A 40 -17.92 13.36 -4.28
CA THR A 40 -17.33 14.61 -4.80
C THR A 40 -17.58 15.82 -3.90
N GLY A 41 -18.79 15.96 -3.35
CA GLY A 41 -19.11 17.11 -2.48
C GLY A 41 -18.28 17.12 -1.19
N GLN A 42 -18.10 15.95 -0.58
CA GLN A 42 -17.31 15.78 0.63
C GLN A 42 -15.82 16.01 0.36
N TYR A 43 -15.34 15.56 -0.81
CA TYR A 43 -13.98 15.80 -1.27
C TYR A 43 -13.71 17.30 -1.42
N LEU A 44 -14.59 18.04 -2.11
CA LEU A 44 -14.47 19.48 -2.32
C LEU A 44 -14.48 20.28 -1.00
N ALA A 45 -15.36 19.90 -0.06
CA ALA A 45 -15.38 20.54 1.26
C ALA A 45 -14.07 20.32 2.04
N THR A 46 -13.49 19.12 1.91
CA THR A 46 -12.24 18.77 2.59
C THR A 46 -11.06 19.57 2.03
N ILE A 47 -10.93 19.68 0.71
CA ILE A 47 -9.84 20.45 0.09
C ILE A 47 -9.95 21.95 0.37
N GLU A 48 -11.17 22.49 0.52
CA GLU A 48 -11.38 23.89 0.84
C GLU A 48 -10.90 24.21 2.26
N GLU A 49 -11.23 23.34 3.22
CA GLU A 49 -10.72 23.42 4.59
C GLU A 49 -9.18 23.30 4.63
N MET A 50 -8.61 22.42 3.81
CA MET A 50 -7.16 22.26 3.68
C MET A 50 -6.49 23.51 3.10
N GLY A 51 -7.07 24.11 2.06
CA GLY A 51 -6.57 25.33 1.43
C GLY A 51 -6.57 26.52 2.40
N ARG A 52 -7.63 26.66 3.22
CA ARG A 52 -7.71 27.69 4.26
C ARG A 52 -6.61 27.56 5.33
N ARG A 53 -6.06 26.35 5.52
CA ARG A 53 -4.97 26.07 6.47
C ARG A 53 -3.57 26.19 5.85
N GLY A 54 -3.46 26.46 4.55
CA GLY A 54 -2.18 26.66 3.88
C GLY A 54 -1.35 25.38 3.71
N LEU A 55 -2.00 24.22 3.56
CA LEU A 55 -1.29 22.95 3.38
C LEU A 55 -0.45 22.95 2.08
N PRO A 56 0.81 22.47 2.13
CA PRO A 56 1.59 22.25 0.92
C PRO A 56 0.96 21.16 0.05
N ASP A 57 1.18 21.25 -1.27
CA ASP A 57 0.77 20.25 -2.29
C ASP A 57 -0.74 20.15 -2.60
N LEU A 58 -1.48 21.26 -2.51
CA LEU A 58 -2.90 21.32 -2.91
C LEU A 58 -3.12 21.04 -4.41
N THR A 59 -2.11 21.24 -5.26
CA THR A 59 -2.20 21.08 -6.72
C THR A 59 -2.66 19.68 -7.12
N ALA A 60 -2.11 18.62 -6.50
CA ALA A 60 -2.50 17.24 -6.78
C ALA A 60 -3.99 16.98 -6.45
N PHE A 61 -4.49 17.62 -5.40
CA PHE A 61 -5.91 17.55 -5.02
C PHE A 61 -6.81 18.28 -6.01
N LEU A 62 -6.40 19.45 -6.50
CA LEU A 62 -7.18 20.21 -7.49
C LEU A 62 -7.33 19.46 -8.81
N VAL A 63 -6.30 18.72 -9.25
CA VAL A 63 -6.37 17.85 -10.43
C VAL A 63 -7.45 16.79 -10.26
N VAL A 64 -7.50 16.13 -9.10
CA VAL A 64 -8.51 15.12 -8.80
C VAL A 64 -9.90 15.76 -8.64
N ALA A 65 -9.99 16.93 -7.99
CA ALA A 65 -11.23 17.69 -7.85
C ALA A 65 -11.88 18.00 -9.22
N ALA A 66 -11.08 18.49 -10.17
CA ALA A 66 -11.56 18.79 -11.52
C ALA A 66 -12.14 17.54 -12.21
N ARG A 67 -11.46 16.39 -12.08
CA ARG A 67 -11.94 15.11 -12.60
C ARG A 67 -13.25 14.68 -11.93
N LEU A 68 -13.37 14.83 -10.61
CA LEU A 68 -14.58 14.47 -9.87
C LEU A 68 -15.80 15.33 -10.25
N VAL A 69 -15.58 16.63 -10.50
CA VAL A 69 -16.64 17.52 -10.98
C VAL A 69 -17.12 17.10 -12.36
N LEU A 70 -16.20 16.76 -13.27
CA LEU A 70 -16.53 16.24 -14.59
C LEU A 70 -17.34 14.94 -14.51
N ILE A 71 -16.87 13.98 -13.70
CA ILE A 71 -17.55 12.69 -13.48
C ILE A 71 -18.96 12.93 -12.93
N LYS A 72 -19.10 13.77 -11.90
CA LYS A 72 -20.40 14.09 -11.28
C LYS A 72 -21.36 14.72 -12.28
N SER A 73 -20.88 15.67 -13.09
CA SER A 73 -21.72 16.31 -14.11
C SER A 73 -22.30 15.30 -15.10
N ARG A 74 -21.55 14.26 -15.47
CA ARG A 74 -22.00 13.24 -16.42
C ARG A 74 -22.94 12.22 -15.81
N VAL A 75 -22.63 11.77 -14.60
CA VAL A 75 -23.53 10.89 -13.83
C VAL A 75 -24.90 11.55 -13.65
N LEU A 76 -24.95 12.87 -13.47
CA LEU A 76 -26.20 13.63 -13.33
C LEU A 76 -26.89 13.97 -14.65
N LEU A 77 -26.18 13.93 -15.79
CA LEU A 77 -26.70 14.32 -17.12
C LEU A 77 -26.46 13.23 -18.18
N PRO A 78 -27.02 12.02 -18.02
CA PRO A 78 -26.69 10.87 -18.88
C PRO A 78 -27.10 11.05 -20.36
N GLY A 79 -28.03 11.95 -20.66
CA GLY A 79 -28.47 12.25 -22.03
C GLY A 79 -27.65 13.33 -22.75
N TYR A 80 -26.78 14.06 -22.04
CA TYR A 80 -25.96 15.11 -22.62
C TYR A 80 -24.57 14.54 -22.92
N ARG A 81 -24.35 14.09 -24.16
CA ARG A 81 -23.03 13.71 -24.69
C ARG A 81 -22.62 14.68 -25.77
N ALA A 82 -21.69 15.58 -25.45
CA ALA A 82 -21.01 16.39 -26.45
C ALA A 82 -20.11 15.50 -27.33
N ALA A 83 -19.88 15.89 -28.58
CA ALA A 83 -18.91 15.20 -29.43
C ALA A 83 -17.50 15.33 -28.82
N GLY A 84 -16.79 14.20 -28.66
CA GLY A 84 -15.47 14.16 -28.01
C GLY A 84 -15.49 14.08 -26.48
N ASP A 85 -16.58 13.59 -25.89
CA ASP A 85 -16.68 13.39 -24.44
C ASP A 85 -15.83 12.21 -23.92
N GLU A 86 -14.69 12.51 -23.30
CA GLU A 86 -13.78 11.53 -22.67
C GLU A 86 -14.13 11.21 -21.21
N SER A 87 -15.27 11.68 -20.69
CA SER A 87 -15.55 11.60 -19.25
C SER A 87 -15.69 10.16 -18.73
N GLU A 88 -16.17 9.23 -19.54
CA GLU A 88 -16.22 7.80 -19.18
C GLU A 88 -14.82 7.22 -19.01
N ASP A 89 -13.88 7.60 -19.88
CA ASP A 89 -12.48 7.20 -19.77
C ASP A 89 -11.82 7.81 -18.54
N VAL A 90 -12.15 9.06 -18.22
CA VAL A 90 -11.67 9.75 -17.00
C VAL A 90 -12.17 9.04 -15.74
N ALA A 91 -13.43 8.63 -15.70
CA ALA A 91 -14.00 7.88 -14.58
C ALA A 91 -13.36 6.50 -14.44
N ALA A 92 -13.25 5.76 -15.55
CA ALA A 92 -12.66 4.43 -15.57
C ALA A 92 -11.18 4.44 -15.16
N ASP A 93 -10.40 5.43 -15.62
CA ASP A 93 -9.02 5.62 -15.17
C ASP A 93 -8.93 5.89 -13.67
N LEU A 94 -9.80 6.74 -13.11
CA LEU A 94 -9.76 7.07 -11.70
C LEU A 94 -10.15 5.85 -10.83
N VAL A 95 -11.17 5.10 -11.23
CA VAL A 95 -11.58 3.85 -10.57
C VAL A 95 -10.42 2.85 -10.56
N ARG A 96 -9.78 2.59 -11.71
CA ARG A 96 -8.62 1.69 -11.77
C ARG A 96 -7.48 2.12 -10.86
N ARG A 97 -7.17 3.42 -10.81
CA ARG A 97 -6.12 3.95 -9.91
C ARG A 97 -6.46 3.75 -8.45
N LEU A 98 -7.72 3.94 -8.06
CA LEU A 98 -8.18 3.70 -6.69
C LEU A 98 -8.10 2.21 -6.32
N GLU A 99 -8.51 1.31 -7.21
CA GLU A 99 -8.39 -0.14 -6.97
C GLU A 99 -6.93 -0.56 -6.78
N VAL A 100 -6.02 -0.06 -7.62
CA VAL A 100 -4.58 -0.33 -7.50
C VAL A 100 -4.05 0.23 -6.18
N TYR A 101 -4.35 1.48 -5.86
CA TYR A 101 -3.90 2.11 -4.62
C TYR A 101 -4.43 1.36 -3.39
N ARG A 102 -5.70 0.94 -3.39
CA ARG A 102 -6.29 0.11 -2.33
C ARG A 102 -5.50 -1.18 -2.09
N ARG A 103 -5.16 -1.92 -3.15
CA ARG A 103 -4.38 -3.17 -3.04
C ARG A 103 -3.00 -2.92 -2.45
N PHE A 104 -2.33 -1.83 -2.85
CA PHE A 104 -1.03 -1.47 -2.27
C PHE A 104 -1.15 -1.04 -0.81
N LYS A 105 -2.20 -0.31 -0.45
CA LYS A 105 -2.48 0.09 0.93
C LYS A 105 -2.75 -1.14 1.83
N GLU A 106 -3.49 -2.11 1.33
CA GLU A 106 -3.72 -3.39 2.03
C GLU A 106 -2.42 -4.19 2.18
N ALA A 107 -1.61 -4.28 1.13
CA ALA A 107 -0.30 -4.93 1.20
C ALA A 107 0.66 -4.22 2.18
N ALA A 108 0.67 -2.89 2.20
CA ALA A 108 1.47 -2.10 3.14
C ALA A 108 1.05 -2.36 4.59
N ARG A 109 -0.26 -2.39 4.88
CA ARG A 109 -0.79 -2.74 6.21
C ARG A 109 -0.39 -4.16 6.63
N GLU A 110 -0.40 -5.12 5.71
CA GLU A 110 0.04 -6.48 6.00
C GLU A 110 1.55 -6.54 6.28
N LEU A 111 2.37 -5.76 5.57
CA LEU A 111 3.81 -5.66 5.84
C LEU A 111 4.08 -5.02 7.20
N GLU A 112 3.38 -3.93 7.54
CA GLU A 112 3.45 -3.27 8.84
C GLU A 112 3.07 -4.24 9.98
N ARG A 113 2.01 -5.03 9.79
CA ARG A 113 1.61 -6.09 10.74
C ARG A 113 2.72 -7.13 10.95
N ARG A 114 3.33 -7.62 9.86
CA ARG A 114 4.43 -8.59 9.93
C ARG A 114 5.65 -8.03 10.65
N GLU A 115 5.98 -6.77 10.39
CA GLU A 115 7.06 -6.08 11.09
C GLU A 115 6.77 -5.98 12.59
N ALA A 116 5.56 -5.58 12.97
CA ALA A 116 5.12 -5.47 14.36
C ALA A 116 5.13 -6.83 15.09
N GLU A 117 4.83 -7.92 14.39
CA GLU A 117 4.91 -9.30 14.90
C GLU A 117 6.36 -9.83 14.96
N GLY A 118 7.34 -9.06 14.50
CA GLY A 118 8.75 -9.46 14.48
C GLY A 118 9.06 -10.56 13.47
N LEU A 119 8.19 -10.80 12.49
CA LEU A 119 8.38 -11.78 11.43
C LEU A 119 9.49 -11.31 10.49
N ARG A 120 10.71 -11.80 10.72
CA ARG A 120 11.91 -11.43 9.95
C ARG A 120 12.49 -12.66 9.27
N ALA A 121 12.88 -12.50 8.01
CA ALA A 121 13.73 -13.48 7.32
C ALA A 121 15.19 -13.06 7.50
N TYR A 122 16.00 -13.96 8.06
CA TYR A 122 17.45 -13.77 8.12
C TYR A 122 18.10 -14.48 6.94
N VAL A 123 18.92 -13.76 6.19
CA VAL A 123 19.74 -14.37 5.13
C VAL A 123 20.68 -15.37 5.78
N ARG A 124 20.67 -16.63 5.32
CA ARG A 124 21.69 -17.59 5.71
C ARG A 124 22.98 -17.25 4.98
N VAL A 125 23.98 -16.79 5.74
CA VAL A 125 25.30 -16.41 5.22
C VAL A 125 26.14 -17.63 4.82
N ASN A 126 25.81 -18.82 5.33
CA ASN A 126 26.49 -20.06 4.98
C ASN A 126 25.52 -21.02 4.28
N PRO A 127 25.91 -21.62 3.12
CA PRO A 127 25.15 -22.71 2.53
C PRO A 127 25.01 -23.87 3.54
N PRO A 128 23.95 -24.69 3.45
CA PRO A 128 23.89 -25.91 4.23
C PRO A 128 25.20 -26.68 4.01
N ARG A 129 25.90 -27.04 5.09
CA ARG A 129 27.01 -27.98 4.99
C ARG A 129 26.40 -29.24 4.40
N THR A 130 26.67 -29.51 3.12
CA THR A 130 26.46 -30.83 2.57
C THR A 130 27.28 -31.74 3.46
N ALA A 131 26.61 -32.54 4.29
CA ALA A 131 27.30 -33.63 4.96
C ALA A 131 27.90 -34.45 3.83
N VAL A 132 29.23 -34.49 3.74
CA VAL A 132 29.91 -35.34 2.77
C VAL A 132 29.58 -36.76 3.23
N THR A 133 28.60 -37.39 2.58
CA THR A 133 28.12 -38.74 2.92
C THR A 133 28.99 -39.84 2.31
N TRP A 134 30.06 -39.47 1.61
CA TRP A 134 31.02 -40.41 1.06
C TRP A 134 32.39 -40.09 1.65
N PHE A 135 32.89 -40.99 2.48
CA PHE A 135 34.29 -40.97 2.89
C PHE A 135 35.02 -41.89 1.92
N ASP A 136 36.05 -41.37 1.27
CA ASP A 136 36.99 -42.22 0.56
C ASP A 136 37.82 -42.98 1.60
N LEU A 137 37.65 -44.30 1.63
CA LEU A 137 38.37 -45.20 2.52
C LEU A 137 39.49 -45.94 1.79
N GLU A 138 39.77 -45.58 0.54
CA GLU A 138 40.82 -46.19 -0.24
C GLU A 138 42.19 -45.92 0.42
N GLY A 139 42.87 -46.99 0.84
CA GLY A 139 44.14 -46.90 1.58
C GLY A 139 44.00 -46.69 3.09
N VAL A 140 42.78 -46.63 3.65
CA VAL A 140 42.58 -46.56 5.10
C VAL A 140 42.56 -47.96 5.71
N ALA A 141 43.57 -48.26 6.52
CA ALA A 141 43.66 -49.51 7.26
C ALA A 141 42.86 -49.45 8.58
N LEU A 142 42.33 -50.59 9.04
CA LEU A 142 41.50 -50.67 10.25
C LEU A 142 42.26 -50.17 11.49
N GLU A 143 43.56 -50.42 11.56
CA GLU A 143 44.43 -49.99 12.64
C GLU A 143 44.50 -48.46 12.74
N GLY A 144 44.51 -47.78 11.59
CA GLY A 144 44.50 -46.31 11.52
C GLY A 144 43.16 -45.72 11.96
N LEU A 145 42.05 -46.37 11.61
CA LEU A 145 40.73 -45.98 12.12
C LEU A 145 40.60 -46.20 13.63
N LEU A 146 41.13 -47.32 14.14
CA LEU A 146 41.07 -47.64 15.57
C LEU A 146 41.88 -46.64 16.39
N ALA A 147 43.08 -46.28 15.93
CA ALA A 147 43.93 -45.28 16.57
C ALA A 147 43.26 -43.90 16.61
N ALA A 148 42.70 -43.44 15.47
CA ALA A 148 41.99 -42.16 15.40
C ALA A 148 40.73 -42.14 16.27
N ALA A 149 40.00 -43.25 16.38
CA ALA A 149 38.84 -43.36 17.25
C ALA A 149 39.20 -43.32 18.74
N GLN A 150 40.34 -43.92 19.12
CA GLN A 150 40.86 -43.87 20.49
C GLN A 150 41.31 -42.44 20.85
N GLU A 151 42.02 -41.76 19.95
CA GLU A 151 42.47 -40.37 20.15
C GLU A 151 41.31 -39.37 20.29
N ALA A 152 40.18 -39.62 19.61
CA ALA A 152 39.01 -38.75 19.70
C ALA A 152 38.13 -38.99 20.94
N LEU A 153 38.36 -40.10 21.67
CA LEU A 153 37.61 -40.49 22.86
C LEU A 153 38.33 -40.18 24.18
N ASP A 154 39.59 -39.74 24.12
CA ASP A 154 40.36 -39.16 25.23
C ASP A 154 40.15 -37.63 25.34
#